data_AF-K8EM59-F1
#
_entry.id   AF-K8EM59-F1
#
_cell.length_a   1.000
_cell.length_b   1.000
_cell.length_c   1.000
_cell.angle_alpha   90.00
_cell.angle_beta   90.00
_cell.angle_gamma   90.00
#
_symmetry.space_group_name_H-M   'P 1'
#
loop_
_entity.id
_entity.type
_entity.pdbx_description
1 polymer ?
#
loop_
_entity_poly.entity_id
_entity_poly.type
_entity_poly.pdbx_seq_one_letter_code
_entity_poly.pdbx_strand_id
1 'polypeptide(L)'
;MKKKKTELELAQEKAEKIAIQTNIKIEELGEKTGLLSDNLNELQSVFDDIRGIPSNQKLEIEKFKKIRINWAQQVKKIATDYKTAETKAVGSGVAGAGAGVAVVAIGPSVAMGLATTFGVASTGTAISALSGAAATNASLAWLGGGALAVGGGGMGAGATFLALAGPVGWSIAGVALLSSGLLVFKSRSEKKRLEDIFISISHRDEKSYKLALVEIKERIGKIIDETKLLSEAITASRSYGIDYDTMSEQQQYSLITFVNLMNSSTQLLVNPILGLQQKYTEEDFNDFIEKTNTLDRSLKSIYVYLANLLYKIKLDDTDKKLLYKSFRKNKGFLNTMGCSKQKFDLSVIDTVESALKTKYKS
;
A
#
# COMPACT_ATOMS: atom_id res chain seq x y z
N MET A 1 3.50 -7.03 -39.91
CA MET A 1 3.03 -5.69 -39.48
C MET A 1 2.70 -5.75 -37.99
N LYS A 2 3.29 -4.90 -37.14
CA LYS A 2 2.89 -4.83 -35.71
C LYS A 2 1.49 -4.21 -35.65
N LYS A 3 0.54 -4.89 -34.99
CA LYS A 3 -0.82 -4.40 -34.75
C LYS A 3 -0.75 -3.04 -34.06
N LYS A 4 -1.47 -2.03 -34.58
CA LYS A 4 -1.57 -0.71 -33.96
C LYS A 4 -2.28 -0.86 -32.61
N LYS A 5 -1.68 -0.30 -31.55
CA LYS A 5 -2.26 -0.33 -30.20
C LYS A 5 -3.55 0.48 -30.14
N THR A 6 -4.53 -0.01 -29.40
CA THR A 6 -5.78 0.67 -29.06
C THR A 6 -5.53 1.80 -28.07
N GLU A 7 -6.47 2.74 -27.96
CA GLU A 7 -6.40 3.83 -26.97
C GLU A 7 -6.34 3.30 -25.54
N LEU A 8 -7.08 2.22 -25.26
CA LEU A 8 -7.07 1.55 -23.96
C LEU A 8 -5.68 0.96 -23.65
N GLU A 9 -5.09 0.23 -24.60
CA GLU A 9 -3.73 -0.32 -24.44
C GLU A 9 -2.71 0.80 -24.18
N LEU A 10 -2.81 1.94 -24.88
CA LEU A 10 -1.94 3.10 -24.65
C LEU A 10 -2.13 3.74 -23.27
N ALA A 11 -3.36 3.86 -22.79
CA ALA A 11 -3.64 4.40 -21.46
C ALA A 11 -3.12 3.48 -20.35
N GLN A 12 -3.28 2.16 -20.53
CA GLN A 12 -2.76 1.14 -19.61
C GLN A 12 -1.24 1.16 -19.56
N GLU A 13 -0.56 1.24 -20.71
CA GLU A 13 0.90 1.31 -20.78
C GLU A 13 1.48 2.55 -20.09
N LYS A 14 0.77 3.69 -20.17
CA LYS A 14 1.18 4.90 -19.44
C LYS A 14 1.06 4.71 -17.93
N ALA A 15 -0.04 4.15 -17.44
CA ALA A 15 -0.23 3.87 -16.02
C ALA A 15 0.81 2.86 -15.51
N GLU A 16 1.05 1.79 -16.27
CA GLU A 16 2.05 0.77 -15.97
C GLU A 16 3.46 1.35 -15.90
N LYS A 17 3.84 2.20 -16.85
CA LYS A 17 5.15 2.86 -16.84
C LYS A 17 5.38 3.70 -15.59
N ILE A 18 4.37 4.47 -15.14
CA ILE A 18 4.50 5.26 -13.91
C ILE A 18 4.50 4.35 -12.67
N ALA A 19 3.73 3.26 -12.66
CA ALA A 19 3.78 2.28 -11.58
C ALA A 19 5.17 1.64 -11.44
N ILE A 20 5.81 1.27 -12.56
CA ILE A 20 7.20 0.77 -12.58
C ILE A 20 8.17 1.82 -12.03
N GLN A 21 8.05 3.08 -12.46
CA GLN A 21 8.89 4.17 -11.91
C GLN A 21 8.67 4.37 -10.41
N THR A 22 7.44 4.20 -9.94
CA THR A 22 7.11 4.27 -8.52
C THR A 22 7.78 3.14 -7.74
N ASN A 23 7.75 1.91 -8.27
CA ASN A 23 8.41 0.76 -7.66
C ASN A 23 9.94 0.94 -7.57
N ILE A 24 10.59 1.45 -8.63
CA ILE A 24 12.02 1.77 -8.61
C ILE A 24 12.33 2.80 -7.50
N LYS A 25 11.47 3.82 -7.36
CA LYS A 25 11.66 4.84 -6.32
C LYS A 25 11.38 4.30 -4.90
N ILE A 26 10.52 3.30 -4.75
CA ILE A 26 10.30 2.59 -3.49
C ILE A 26 11.53 1.78 -3.07
N GLU A 27 12.22 1.15 -4.03
CA GLU A 27 13.47 0.45 -3.76
C GLU A 27 14.53 1.42 -3.19
N GLU A 28 14.70 2.58 -3.84
CA GLU A 28 15.58 3.65 -3.33
C GLU A 28 15.16 4.15 -1.95
N LEU A 29 13.85 4.32 -1.70
CA LEU A 29 13.34 4.64 -0.36
C LEU A 29 13.74 3.56 0.66
N GLY A 30 13.68 2.28 0.28
CA GLY A 30 14.13 1.15 1.09
C GLY A 30 15.60 1.27 1.51
N GLU A 31 16.49 1.60 0.57
CA GLU A 31 17.90 1.84 0.86
C GLU A 31 18.10 3.00 1.84
N LYS A 32 17.43 4.13 1.62
CA LYS A 32 17.56 5.32 2.48
C LYS A 32 16.99 5.09 3.88
N THR A 33 15.86 4.39 3.98
CA THR A 33 15.29 4.01 5.28
C THR A 33 16.17 3.03 6.05
N GLY A 34 16.93 2.17 5.36
CA GLY A 34 17.99 1.34 5.96
C GLY A 34 19.06 2.20 6.66
N LEU A 35 19.63 3.17 5.95
CA LEU A 35 20.65 4.09 6.50
C LEU A 35 20.11 4.91 7.68
N LEU A 36 18.86 5.38 7.59
CA LEU A 36 18.20 6.08 8.68
C LEU A 36 18.06 5.18 9.91
N SER A 37 17.65 3.92 9.71
CA SER A 37 17.52 2.95 10.79
C SER A 37 18.86 2.65 11.45
N ASP A 38 19.94 2.57 10.70
CA ASP A 38 21.28 2.34 11.25
C ASP A 38 21.71 3.50 12.16
N ASN A 39 21.53 4.75 11.71
CA ASN A 39 21.82 5.94 12.53
C ASN A 39 20.90 6.03 13.77
N LEU A 40 19.62 5.69 13.63
CA LEU A 40 18.70 5.62 14.77
C LEU A 40 19.13 4.58 15.81
N ASN A 41 19.66 3.44 15.37
CA ASN A 41 20.16 2.40 16.25
C ASN A 41 21.49 2.79 16.89
N GLU A 42 22.36 3.50 16.18
CA GLU A 42 23.60 4.03 16.74
C GLU A 42 23.32 5.09 17.82
N LEU A 43 22.42 6.05 17.54
CA LEU A 43 22.01 7.04 18.53
C LEU A 43 21.33 6.38 19.74
N GLN A 44 20.48 5.37 19.51
CA GLN A 44 19.91 4.56 20.59
C GLN A 44 20.99 3.92 21.47
N SER A 45 22.06 3.38 20.88
CA SER A 45 23.18 2.80 21.64
C SER A 45 23.86 3.85 22.50
N VAL A 46 24.06 5.07 21.99
CA VAL A 46 24.63 6.16 22.79
C VAL A 46 23.73 6.51 23.98
N PHE A 47 22.40 6.57 23.78
CA PHE A 47 21.46 6.80 24.88
C PHE A 47 21.41 5.63 25.89
N ASP A 48 21.56 4.39 25.43
CA ASP A 48 21.58 3.21 26.31
C ASP A 48 22.80 3.25 27.25
N ASP A 49 23.91 3.88 26.85
CA ASP A 49 25.14 4.03 27.64
C ASP A 49 25.07 5.19 28.66
N ILE A 50 24.20 6.18 28.45
CA ILE A 50 24.07 7.34 29.36
C ILE A 50 23.27 6.95 30.61
N ARG A 51 23.91 7.10 31.78
CA ARG A 51 23.31 6.88 33.09
C ARG A 51 22.59 8.14 33.56
N GLY A 52 21.53 7.98 34.34
CA GLY A 52 20.82 9.11 34.95
C GLY A 52 19.79 9.81 34.04
N ILE A 53 19.52 9.30 32.83
CA ILE A 53 18.47 9.88 31.97
C ILE A 53 17.12 9.92 32.71
N PRO A 54 16.41 11.06 32.71
CA PRO A 54 15.08 11.18 33.29
C PRO A 54 14.10 10.11 32.79
N SER A 55 13.29 9.57 33.70
CA SER A 55 12.45 8.38 33.42
C SER A 55 11.43 8.60 32.29
N ASN A 56 10.93 9.82 32.12
CA ASN A 56 10.02 10.17 31.02
C ASN A 56 10.69 10.04 29.65
N GLN A 57 11.94 10.54 29.51
CA GLN A 57 12.71 10.44 28.26
C GLN A 57 13.03 8.97 27.95
N LYS A 58 13.45 8.20 28.96
CA LYS A 58 13.72 6.76 28.82
C LYS A 58 12.49 6.00 28.32
N LEU A 59 11.30 6.32 28.83
CA LEU A 59 10.05 5.69 28.38
C LEU A 59 9.75 6.00 26.91
N GLU A 60 10.00 7.23 26.44
CA GLU A 60 9.80 7.62 25.04
C GLU A 60 10.79 6.91 24.12
N ILE A 61 12.07 6.90 24.48
CA ILE A 61 13.13 6.20 23.74
C ILE A 61 12.76 4.72 23.54
N GLU A 62 12.31 4.03 24.61
CA GLU A 62 11.90 2.62 24.54
C GLU A 62 10.66 2.39 23.66
N LYS A 63 9.70 3.33 23.65
CA LYS A 63 8.54 3.26 22.73
C LYS A 63 9.01 3.27 21.27
N PHE A 64 9.91 4.18 20.91
CA PHE A 64 10.40 4.29 19.53
C PHE A 64 11.30 3.11 19.16
N LYS A 65 12.12 2.61 20.10
CA LYS A 65 12.93 1.40 19.93
C LYS A 65 12.08 0.20 19.54
N LYS A 66 10.93 0.00 20.21
CA LYS A 66 10.00 -1.09 19.86
C LYS A 66 9.46 -0.96 18.43
N ILE A 67 9.11 0.25 18.00
CA ILE A 67 8.65 0.51 16.62
C ILE A 67 9.76 0.13 15.61
N ARG A 68 11.00 0.58 15.85
CA ARG A 68 12.15 0.29 14.97
C ARG A 68 12.47 -1.19 14.88
N ILE A 69 12.41 -1.93 15.99
CA ILE A 69 12.61 -3.39 16.01
C ILE A 69 11.55 -4.08 15.15
N ASN A 70 10.28 -3.72 15.31
CA ASN A 70 9.19 -4.29 14.51
C ASN A 70 9.39 -3.98 13.01
N TRP A 71 9.73 -2.74 12.68
CA TRP A 71 10.02 -2.32 11.31
C TRP A 71 11.19 -3.10 10.71
N ALA A 72 12.31 -3.26 11.43
CA ALA A 72 13.48 -3.99 10.95
C ALA A 72 13.14 -5.48 10.69
N GLN A 73 12.30 -6.09 11.53
CA GLN A 73 11.79 -7.44 11.29
C GLN A 73 10.95 -7.51 10.00
N GLN A 74 10.14 -6.49 9.68
CA GLN A 74 9.39 -6.44 8.43
C GLN A 74 10.30 -6.34 7.22
N VAL A 75 11.28 -5.43 7.24
CA VAL A 75 12.23 -5.27 6.13
C VAL A 75 12.97 -6.58 5.86
N LYS A 76 13.44 -7.26 6.92
CA LYS A 76 14.09 -8.57 6.80
C LYS A 76 13.15 -9.62 6.21
N LYS A 77 11.88 -9.66 6.64
CA LYS A 77 10.89 -10.59 6.11
C LYS A 77 10.61 -10.32 4.63
N ILE A 78 10.41 -9.06 4.24
CA ILE A 78 10.19 -8.67 2.84
C ILE A 78 11.37 -9.09 1.96
N ALA A 79 12.60 -8.81 2.39
CA ALA A 79 13.81 -9.21 1.65
C ALA A 79 13.92 -10.74 1.51
N THR A 80 13.58 -11.48 2.57
CA THR A 80 13.58 -12.96 2.55
C THR A 80 12.51 -13.53 1.63
N ASP A 81 11.28 -12.99 1.71
CA ASP A 81 10.14 -13.40 0.88
C ASP A 81 10.41 -13.08 -0.61
N TYR A 82 11.07 -11.96 -0.88
CA TYR A 82 11.51 -11.57 -2.22
C TYR A 82 12.53 -12.57 -2.78
N LYS A 83 13.61 -12.83 -2.04
CA LYS A 83 14.66 -13.79 -2.45
C LYS A 83 14.11 -15.20 -2.64
N THR A 84 13.15 -15.61 -1.81
CA THR A 84 12.47 -16.91 -1.92
C THR A 84 11.59 -16.98 -3.18
N ALA A 85 10.89 -15.90 -3.51
CA ALA A 85 10.09 -15.83 -4.74
C ALA A 85 10.98 -15.87 -6.00
N GLU A 86 12.08 -15.11 -5.99
CA GLU A 86 13.05 -15.09 -7.08
C GLU A 86 13.69 -16.47 -7.33
N THR A 87 14.16 -17.13 -6.28
CA THR A 87 14.75 -18.48 -6.39
C THR A 87 13.75 -19.51 -6.91
N LYS A 88 12.48 -19.44 -6.51
CA LYS A 88 11.41 -20.29 -7.06
C LYS A 88 11.14 -19.99 -8.54
N ALA A 89 11.13 -18.72 -8.93
CA ALA A 89 10.93 -18.33 -10.33
C ALA A 89 12.06 -18.86 -11.24
N VAL A 90 13.31 -18.76 -10.80
CA VAL A 90 14.48 -19.31 -11.51
C VAL A 90 14.43 -20.84 -11.57
N GLY A 91 14.16 -21.51 -10.44
CA GLY A 91 14.10 -22.98 -10.36
C GLY A 91 12.94 -23.61 -11.14
N SER A 92 11.89 -22.84 -11.44
CA SER A 92 10.75 -23.28 -12.27
C SER A 92 10.92 -23.01 -13.77
N GLY A 93 12.05 -22.43 -14.20
CA GLY A 93 12.30 -22.12 -15.61
C GLY A 93 11.51 -20.91 -16.14
N VAL A 94 10.84 -20.15 -15.27
CA VAL A 94 10.02 -18.97 -15.60
C VAL A 94 10.89 -17.68 -15.63
N ALA A 95 12.19 -17.82 -15.86
CA ALA A 95 13.09 -16.67 -16.01
C ALA A 95 12.65 -15.84 -17.22
N GLY A 96 12.10 -14.65 -16.96
CA GLY A 96 11.57 -13.74 -17.97
C GLY A 96 12.63 -13.40 -19.02
N ALA A 97 12.50 -14.00 -20.20
CA ALA A 97 13.32 -13.70 -21.35
C ALA A 97 12.89 -12.37 -21.99
N GLY A 98 13.87 -11.49 -22.25
CA GLY A 98 13.78 -10.52 -23.35
C GLY A 98 13.97 -9.05 -22.99
N ALA A 99 15.17 -8.54 -23.31
CA ALA A 99 15.53 -7.16 -23.64
C ALA A 99 15.21 -6.05 -22.60
N GLY A 100 16.23 -5.72 -21.80
CA GLY A 100 16.49 -4.34 -21.36
C GLY A 100 15.58 -3.81 -20.25
N VAL A 101 15.68 -4.42 -19.08
CA VAL A 101 15.44 -3.96 -17.69
C VAL A 101 14.91 -5.20 -16.98
N ALA A 102 15.72 -5.80 -16.12
CA ALA A 102 15.35 -6.97 -15.33
C ALA A 102 14.31 -6.57 -14.26
N VAL A 103 13.07 -6.34 -14.67
CA VAL A 103 11.95 -6.34 -13.74
C VAL A 103 11.63 -7.81 -13.47
N VAL A 104 12.20 -8.36 -12.39
CA VAL A 104 11.77 -9.66 -11.88
C VAL A 104 10.24 -9.60 -11.73
N ALA A 105 9.51 -10.58 -12.21
CA ALA A 105 8.06 -10.65 -12.04
C ALA A 105 7.75 -10.96 -10.56
N ILE A 106 7.55 -9.93 -9.74
CA ILE A 106 7.44 -10.03 -8.27
C ILE A 106 5.98 -9.88 -7.80
N GLY A 107 4.99 -10.43 -8.53
CA GLY A 107 3.56 -10.12 -8.35
C GLY A 107 3.05 -10.17 -6.88
N PRO A 108 3.01 -11.34 -6.22
CA PRO A 108 2.53 -11.44 -4.85
C PRO A 108 3.45 -10.82 -3.79
N SER A 109 4.78 -10.97 -3.94
CA SER A 109 5.73 -10.46 -2.93
C SER A 109 5.82 -8.93 -2.94
N VAL A 110 5.69 -8.27 -4.10
CA VAL A 110 5.58 -6.79 -4.18
C VAL A 110 4.28 -6.34 -3.55
N ALA A 111 3.14 -6.97 -3.87
CA ALA A 111 1.86 -6.59 -3.27
C ALA A 111 1.90 -6.70 -1.73
N MET A 112 2.47 -7.78 -1.19
CA MET A 112 2.68 -7.93 0.25
C MET A 112 3.68 -6.93 0.82
N GLY A 113 4.78 -6.65 0.12
CA GLY A 113 5.77 -5.64 0.54
C GLY A 113 5.15 -4.25 0.64
N LEU A 114 4.35 -3.85 -0.36
CA LEU A 114 3.63 -2.57 -0.35
C LEU A 114 2.61 -2.49 0.78
N ALA A 115 1.79 -3.53 0.95
CA ALA A 115 0.80 -3.58 2.03
C ALA A 115 1.47 -3.53 3.42
N THR A 116 2.61 -4.19 3.58
CA THR A 116 3.34 -4.23 4.86
C THR A 116 4.03 -2.91 5.15
N THR A 117 4.70 -2.32 4.16
CA THR A 117 5.49 -1.09 4.36
C THR A 117 4.62 0.16 4.42
N PHE A 118 3.58 0.22 3.60
CA PHE A 118 2.77 1.43 3.45
C PHE A 118 1.33 1.25 3.88
N GLY A 119 0.82 0.03 4.08
CA GLY A 119 -0.57 -0.17 4.47
C GLY A 119 -0.84 0.25 5.91
N VAL A 120 -2.11 0.49 6.18
CA VAL A 120 -2.64 0.84 7.49
C VAL A 120 -3.68 -0.20 7.88
N ALA A 121 -3.52 -0.82 9.05
CA ALA A 121 -4.48 -1.78 9.58
C ALA A 121 -5.81 -1.09 9.89
N SER A 122 -6.90 -1.86 10.02
CA SER A 122 -8.23 -1.34 10.35
C SER A 122 -8.31 -0.61 11.70
N THR A 123 -7.27 -0.66 12.52
CA THR A 123 -7.14 0.10 13.79
C THR A 123 -6.47 1.46 13.60
N GLY A 124 -6.16 1.87 12.36
CA GLY A 124 -5.37 3.06 12.06
C GLY A 124 -3.87 2.90 12.29
N THR A 125 -3.41 1.72 12.70
CA THR A 125 -1.98 1.44 12.95
C THR A 125 -1.25 1.18 11.64
N ALA A 126 -0.11 1.85 11.41
CA ALA A 126 0.77 1.53 10.29
C ALA A 126 1.26 0.08 10.39
N ILE A 127 1.08 -0.70 9.31
CA ILE A 127 1.41 -2.13 9.31
C ILE A 127 2.92 -2.34 9.47
N SER A 128 3.72 -1.40 8.99
CA SER A 128 5.19 -1.37 9.12
C SER A 128 5.66 -1.27 10.57
N ALA A 129 4.81 -0.80 11.49
CA ALA A 129 5.09 -0.79 12.93
C ALA A 129 4.69 -2.11 13.63
N LEU A 130 4.09 -3.06 12.93
CA LEU A 130 3.72 -4.39 13.42
C LEU A 130 4.81 -5.42 13.10
N SER A 131 4.79 -6.58 13.75
CA SER A 131 5.72 -7.68 13.52
C SER A 131 5.01 -9.03 13.35
N GLY A 132 5.70 -9.99 12.72
CA GLY A 132 5.29 -11.39 12.64
C GLY A 132 3.89 -11.62 12.05
N ALA A 133 3.09 -12.43 12.76
CA ALA A 133 1.74 -12.80 12.34
C ALA A 133 0.79 -11.60 12.27
N ALA A 134 0.90 -10.65 13.19
CA ALA A 134 0.05 -9.46 13.20
C ALA A 134 0.22 -8.64 11.92
N ALA A 135 1.46 -8.38 11.51
CA ALA A 135 1.74 -7.67 10.27
C ALA A 135 1.31 -8.47 9.04
N THR A 136 1.63 -9.77 8.98
CA THR A 136 1.25 -10.62 7.83
C THR A 136 -0.27 -10.64 7.65
N ASN A 137 -1.01 -10.79 8.74
CA ASN A 137 -2.46 -10.83 8.75
C ASN A 137 -3.06 -9.47 8.41
N ALA A 138 -2.48 -8.38 8.92
CA ALA A 138 -2.90 -7.02 8.59
C ALA A 138 -2.63 -6.69 7.12
N SER A 139 -1.48 -7.10 6.55
CA SER A 139 -1.16 -6.91 5.14
C SER A 139 -2.11 -7.68 4.22
N LEU A 140 -2.38 -8.95 4.54
CA LEU A 140 -3.36 -9.75 3.80
C LEU A 140 -4.76 -9.17 3.94
N ALA A 141 -5.17 -8.77 5.14
CA ALA A 141 -6.44 -8.09 5.36
C ALA A 141 -6.51 -6.81 4.51
N TRP A 142 -5.50 -5.94 4.56
CA TRP A 142 -5.43 -4.72 3.75
C TRP A 142 -5.58 -5.02 2.25
N LEU A 143 -4.87 -6.02 1.73
CA LEU A 143 -5.03 -6.48 0.34
C LEU A 143 -6.42 -7.06 0.04
N GLY A 144 -7.02 -7.71 1.03
CA GLY A 144 -8.38 -8.27 0.98
C GLY A 144 -9.50 -7.25 1.24
N GLY A 145 -9.17 -5.96 1.34
CA GLY A 145 -10.10 -4.87 1.64
C GLY A 145 -10.19 -4.46 3.12
N GLY A 146 -9.65 -5.27 4.02
CA GLY A 146 -9.66 -5.11 5.48
C GLY A 146 -9.95 -6.43 6.22
N ALA A 147 -10.13 -6.38 7.55
CA ALA A 147 -10.17 -7.57 8.42
C ALA A 147 -11.57 -8.19 8.55
N LEU A 148 -11.65 -9.53 8.68
CA LEU A 148 -12.94 -10.25 8.85
C LEU A 148 -13.80 -9.71 10.00
N ALA A 149 -13.18 -9.32 11.12
CA ALA A 149 -13.88 -8.85 12.31
C ALA A 149 -14.60 -7.51 12.10
N VAL A 150 -14.07 -6.66 11.22
CA VAL A 150 -14.75 -5.44 10.77
C VAL A 150 -15.56 -5.71 9.49
N GLY A 151 -15.87 -6.98 9.23
CA GLY A 151 -16.70 -7.55 8.16
C GLY A 151 -16.04 -7.62 6.78
N GLY A 152 -14.72 -7.58 6.74
CA GLY A 152 -13.94 -7.61 5.52
C GLY A 152 -13.79 -8.91 4.79
N GLY A 153 -13.07 -8.87 3.68
CA GLY A 153 -12.60 -10.06 2.99
C GLY A 153 -11.51 -10.81 3.77
N GLY A 154 -10.83 -10.10 4.67
CA GLY A 154 -9.82 -10.64 5.55
C GLY A 154 -8.65 -11.25 4.82
N MET A 155 -7.93 -12.11 5.53
CA MET A 155 -6.76 -12.78 4.98
C MET A 155 -7.12 -13.71 3.80
N GLY A 156 -8.32 -14.28 3.78
CA GLY A 156 -8.77 -15.15 2.70
C GLY A 156 -8.92 -14.41 1.37
N ALA A 157 -9.60 -13.26 1.37
CA ALA A 157 -9.71 -12.43 0.17
C ALA A 157 -8.35 -11.85 -0.24
N GLY A 158 -7.51 -11.46 0.73
CA GLY A 158 -6.15 -10.98 0.45
C GLY A 158 -5.27 -12.03 -0.23
N ALA A 159 -5.30 -13.26 0.27
CA ALA A 159 -4.58 -14.38 -0.36
C ALA A 159 -5.09 -14.67 -1.78
N THR A 160 -6.40 -14.57 -1.98
CA THR A 160 -7.01 -14.74 -3.32
C THR A 160 -6.63 -13.60 -4.26
N PHE A 161 -6.58 -12.35 -3.76
CA PHE A 161 -6.12 -11.20 -4.52
C PHE A 161 -4.66 -11.35 -4.93
N LEU A 162 -3.79 -11.79 -4.02
CA LEU A 162 -2.38 -12.09 -4.32
C LEU A 162 -2.23 -13.16 -5.40
N ALA A 163 -3.03 -14.23 -5.36
CA ALA A 163 -3.01 -15.28 -6.37
C ALA A 163 -3.38 -14.76 -7.78
N LEU A 164 -4.04 -13.60 -7.86
CA LEU A 164 -4.46 -12.95 -9.09
C LEU A 164 -3.66 -11.69 -9.41
N ALA A 165 -2.74 -11.29 -8.52
CA ALA A 165 -1.86 -10.16 -8.75
C ALA A 165 -0.92 -10.50 -9.90
N GLY A 166 -1.02 -9.72 -10.98
CA GLY A 166 -0.14 -9.84 -12.13
C GLY A 166 1.31 -9.46 -11.81
N PRO A 167 2.24 -9.59 -12.78
CA PRO A 167 3.67 -9.34 -12.58
C PRO A 167 4.00 -7.92 -12.10
N VAL A 168 3.09 -6.96 -12.29
CA VAL A 168 3.24 -5.54 -11.92
C VAL A 168 2.68 -5.21 -10.53
N GLY A 169 2.09 -6.18 -9.82
CA GLY A 169 1.59 -6.02 -8.43
C GLY A 169 0.15 -5.49 -8.31
N TRP A 170 -0.19 -4.98 -7.11
CA TRP A 170 -1.55 -4.63 -6.63
C TRP A 170 -2.31 -3.59 -7.48
N SER A 171 -1.62 -2.88 -8.36
CA SER A 171 -2.04 -1.64 -9.01
C SER A 171 -2.89 -1.82 -10.27
N ILE A 172 -2.78 -2.98 -10.95
CA ILE A 172 -3.39 -3.22 -12.27
C ILE A 172 -4.43 -4.36 -12.21
N ALA A 173 -4.78 -4.84 -11.02
CA ALA A 173 -5.76 -5.93 -10.87
C ALA A 173 -7.14 -5.57 -11.47
N GLY A 174 -7.55 -4.29 -11.38
CA GLY A 174 -8.78 -3.79 -12.00
C GLY A 174 -8.84 -3.95 -13.52
N VAL A 175 -7.69 -3.95 -14.17
CA VAL A 175 -7.55 -4.01 -15.62
C VAL A 175 -7.26 -5.43 -16.10
N ALA A 176 -6.42 -6.17 -15.38
CA ALA A 176 -6.08 -7.56 -15.70
C ALA A 176 -7.29 -8.51 -15.65
N LEU A 177 -8.27 -8.22 -14.79
CA LEU A 177 -9.50 -9.01 -14.69
C LEU A 177 -10.39 -8.96 -15.94
N LEU A 178 -10.16 -8.02 -16.88
CA LEU A 178 -10.93 -7.92 -18.12
C LEU A 178 -10.18 -8.34 -19.38
N SER A 179 -8.85 -8.40 -19.34
CA SER A 179 -8.07 -8.93 -20.46
C SER A 179 -8.12 -10.46 -20.54
N SER A 180 -8.40 -11.16 -19.43
CA SER A 180 -8.31 -12.64 -19.36
C SER A 180 -9.52 -13.43 -19.85
N GLY A 181 -10.65 -12.81 -20.23
CA GLY A 181 -11.71 -13.60 -20.88
C GLY A 181 -13.11 -12.99 -20.90
N LEU A 182 -13.58 -12.73 -22.12
CA LEU A 182 -14.99 -12.60 -22.52
C LEU A 182 -15.78 -11.43 -21.92
N LEU A 183 -15.41 -10.22 -22.33
CA LEU A 183 -16.41 -9.18 -22.51
C LEU A 183 -17.33 -9.54 -23.69
N VAL A 184 -18.38 -10.34 -23.40
CA VAL A 184 -19.45 -10.66 -24.36
C VAL A 184 -20.34 -9.42 -24.51
N PHE A 185 -19.93 -8.50 -25.40
CA PHE A 185 -20.72 -7.34 -25.80
C PHE A 185 -21.66 -7.68 -26.94
N LYS A 186 -22.85 -7.07 -26.96
CA LYS A 186 -23.79 -7.23 -28.06
C LYS A 186 -23.47 -6.30 -29.23
N SER A 187 -22.77 -5.18 -29.00
CA SER A 187 -22.44 -4.20 -30.05
C SER A 187 -21.05 -3.58 -29.91
N ARG A 188 -20.54 -2.98 -31.00
CA ARG A 188 -19.29 -2.19 -31.01
C ARG A 188 -19.38 -0.95 -30.11
N SER A 189 -20.55 -0.33 -29.97
CA SER A 189 -20.75 0.85 -29.13
C SER A 189 -20.68 0.52 -27.64
N GLU A 190 -21.28 -0.60 -27.20
CA GLU A 190 -21.16 -1.08 -25.82
C GLU A 190 -19.69 -1.39 -25.46
N LYS A 191 -18.95 -1.98 -26.41
CA LYS A 191 -17.52 -2.23 -26.25
C LYS A 191 -16.73 -0.94 -26.07
N LYS A 192 -16.89 0.03 -26.98
CA LYS A 192 -16.15 1.30 -26.93
C LYS A 192 -16.44 2.07 -25.64
N ARG A 193 -17.69 2.10 -25.19
CA ARG A 193 -18.09 2.77 -23.95
C ARG A 193 -17.44 2.14 -22.71
N LEU A 194 -17.35 0.81 -22.64
CA LEU A 194 -16.60 0.16 -21.56
C LEU A 194 -15.11 0.47 -21.64
N GLU A 195 -14.52 0.45 -22.85
CA GLU A 195 -13.11 0.86 -23.05
C GLU A 195 -12.86 2.29 -22.51
N ASP A 196 -13.78 3.23 -22.75
CA ASP A 196 -13.65 4.62 -22.28
C ASP A 196 -13.71 4.72 -20.74
N ILE A 197 -14.49 3.88 -20.06
CA ILE A 197 -14.48 3.77 -18.59
C ILE A 197 -13.11 3.29 -18.10
N PHE A 198 -12.53 2.26 -18.73
CA PHE A 198 -11.22 1.74 -18.34
C PHE A 198 -10.05 2.66 -18.72
N ILE A 199 -10.19 3.44 -19.79
CA ILE A 199 -9.27 4.54 -20.10
C ILE A 199 -9.31 5.57 -18.97
N SER A 200 -10.50 5.93 -18.48
CA SER A 200 -10.67 6.88 -17.38
C SER A 200 -10.06 6.37 -16.07
N ILE A 201 -10.24 5.09 -15.76
CA ILE A 201 -9.59 4.39 -14.64
C ILE A 201 -8.06 4.47 -14.79
N SER A 202 -7.53 4.11 -15.97
CA SER A 202 -6.09 4.13 -16.24
C SER A 202 -5.48 5.53 -16.08
N HIS A 203 -6.16 6.58 -16.58
CA HIS A 203 -5.73 7.96 -16.39
C HIS A 203 -5.77 8.42 -14.92
N ARG A 204 -6.75 7.99 -14.14
CA ARG A 204 -6.80 8.28 -12.70
C ARG A 204 -5.65 7.59 -11.96
N ASP A 205 -5.38 6.33 -12.30
CA ASP A 205 -4.31 5.56 -11.68
C ASP A 205 -2.94 6.15 -12.03
N GLU A 206 -2.73 6.55 -13.29
CA GLU A 206 -1.53 7.30 -13.72
C GLU A 206 -1.31 8.55 -12.84
N LYS A 207 -2.36 9.36 -12.62
CA LYS A 207 -2.28 10.55 -11.75
C LYS A 207 -1.97 10.19 -10.30
N SER A 208 -2.58 9.12 -9.80
CA SER A 208 -2.37 8.65 -8.42
C SER A 208 -0.93 8.18 -8.19
N TYR A 209 -0.35 7.43 -9.14
CA TYR A 209 1.05 7.03 -9.07
C TYR A 209 2.01 8.20 -9.23
N LYS A 210 1.71 9.20 -10.07
CA LYS A 210 2.52 10.42 -10.13
C LYS A 210 2.56 11.14 -8.79
N LEU A 211 1.43 11.22 -8.09
CA LEU A 211 1.38 11.83 -6.76
C LEU A 211 2.17 11.01 -5.73
N ALA A 212 2.01 9.69 -5.72
CA ALA A 212 2.78 8.79 -4.86
C ALA A 212 4.29 8.93 -5.12
N LEU A 213 4.71 9.02 -6.39
CA LEU A 213 6.10 9.21 -6.77
C LEU A 213 6.68 10.53 -6.23
N VAL A 214 5.90 11.62 -6.25
CA VAL A 214 6.31 12.90 -5.65
C VAL A 214 6.46 12.74 -4.14
N GLU A 215 5.46 12.17 -3.46
CA GLU A 215 5.50 11.94 -2.01
C GLU A 215 6.72 11.10 -1.57
N ILE A 216 7.04 10.04 -2.31
CA ILE A 216 8.21 9.21 -2.02
C ILE A 216 9.51 10.01 -2.20
N LYS A 217 9.62 10.84 -3.24
CA LYS A 217 10.81 11.68 -3.46
C LYS A 217 11.01 12.69 -2.33
N GLU A 218 9.93 13.36 -1.91
CA GLU A 218 9.99 14.29 -0.77
C GLU A 218 10.40 13.56 0.51
N ARG A 219 9.85 12.36 0.76
CA ARG A 219 10.24 11.54 1.90
C ARG A 219 11.70 11.12 1.85
N ILE A 220 12.23 10.73 0.68
CA ILE A 220 13.65 10.42 0.49
C ILE A 220 14.52 11.64 0.85
N GLY A 221 14.16 12.83 0.35
CA GLY A 221 14.89 14.06 0.70
C GLY A 221 14.91 14.30 2.21
N LYS A 222 13.75 14.20 2.85
CA LYS A 222 13.63 14.36 4.31
C LYS A 222 14.42 13.31 5.09
N ILE A 223 14.43 12.06 4.64
CA ILE A 223 15.23 10.99 5.26
C ILE A 223 16.72 11.30 5.16
N ILE A 224 17.19 11.77 4.00
CA ILE A 224 18.60 12.13 3.80
C ILE A 224 19.00 13.25 4.77
N ASP A 225 18.16 14.26 4.92
CA ASP A 225 18.45 15.39 5.81
C ASP A 225 18.39 14.99 7.29
N GLU A 226 17.37 14.23 7.72
CA GLU A 226 17.29 13.74 9.10
C GLU A 226 18.43 12.74 9.42
N THR A 227 18.91 11.97 8.45
CA THR A 227 20.07 11.09 8.64
C THR A 227 21.34 11.90 8.96
N LYS A 228 21.55 13.06 8.34
CA LYS A 228 22.67 13.95 8.66
C LYS A 228 22.54 14.49 10.09
N LEU A 229 21.34 14.97 10.45
CA LEU A 229 21.06 15.47 11.80
C LEU A 229 21.28 14.39 12.87
N LEU A 230 20.91 13.14 12.59
CA LEU A 230 21.19 12.02 13.50
C LEU A 230 22.70 11.79 13.66
N SER A 231 23.47 11.85 12.58
CA SER A 231 24.93 11.71 12.64
C SER A 231 25.60 12.81 13.48
N GLU A 232 25.12 14.05 13.34
CA GLU A 232 25.53 15.18 14.19
C GLU A 232 25.15 14.95 15.66
N ALA A 233 23.91 14.50 15.91
CA ALA A 233 23.42 14.17 17.25
C ALA A 233 24.22 13.04 17.93
N ILE A 234 24.61 12.01 17.18
CA ILE A 234 25.47 10.91 17.65
C ILE A 234 26.82 11.47 18.09
N THR A 235 27.44 12.28 17.24
CA THR A 235 28.75 12.89 17.51
C THR A 235 28.70 13.79 18.73
N ALA A 236 27.68 14.65 18.82
CA ALA A 236 27.47 15.54 19.95
C ALA A 236 27.24 14.76 21.24
N SER A 237 26.34 13.78 21.23
CA SER A 237 25.99 12.98 22.42
C SER A 237 27.20 12.22 22.99
N ARG A 238 28.04 11.66 22.12
CA ARG A 238 29.30 11.00 22.53
C ARG A 238 30.27 11.97 23.24
N SER A 239 30.25 13.25 22.89
CA SER A 239 31.12 14.26 23.50
C SER A 239 30.69 14.72 24.89
N TYR A 240 29.46 14.40 25.31
CA TYR A 240 28.89 14.89 26.57
C TYR A 240 29.25 14.02 27.78
N GLY A 241 29.80 12.82 27.55
CA GLY A 241 30.04 11.82 28.59
C GLY A 241 28.83 10.92 28.85
N ILE A 242 28.94 10.03 29.84
CA ILE A 242 27.96 8.97 30.11
C ILE A 242 27.16 9.18 31.42
N ASP A 243 27.33 10.31 32.07
CA ASP A 243 26.67 10.62 33.34
C ASP A 243 25.84 11.91 33.19
N TYR A 244 24.53 11.74 33.04
CA TYR A 244 23.59 12.81 32.72
C TYR A 244 23.61 13.93 33.76
N ASP A 245 23.77 13.59 35.03
CA ASP A 245 23.75 14.55 36.14
C ASP A 245 25.00 15.43 36.18
N THR A 246 26.05 15.04 35.46
CA THR A 246 27.30 15.82 35.31
C THR A 246 27.32 16.70 34.07
N MET A 247 26.33 16.54 33.18
CA MET A 247 26.21 17.34 31.96
C MET A 247 25.71 18.75 32.29
N SER A 248 26.15 19.73 31.50
CA SER A 248 25.58 21.09 31.54
C SER A 248 24.10 21.08 31.12
N GLU A 249 23.35 22.08 31.57
CA GLU A 249 21.95 22.25 31.16
C GLU A 249 21.79 22.26 29.63
N GLN A 250 22.71 22.93 28.92
CA GLN A 250 22.69 22.98 27.45
C GLN A 250 22.83 21.58 26.84
N GLN A 251 23.72 20.73 27.36
CA GLN A 251 23.88 19.36 26.90
C GLN A 251 22.64 18.52 27.21
N GLN A 252 22.03 18.69 28.39
CA GLN A 252 20.79 18.03 28.77
C GLN A 252 19.62 18.43 27.85
N TYR A 253 19.49 19.71 27.49
CA TYR A 253 18.49 20.19 26.52
C TYR A 253 18.75 19.67 25.10
N SER A 254 20.00 19.56 24.68
CA SER A 254 20.36 18.93 23.39
C SER A 254 19.92 17.48 23.35
N LEU A 255 20.14 16.70 24.42
CA LEU A 255 19.69 15.31 24.50
C LEU A 255 18.16 15.19 24.37
N ILE A 256 17.39 16.08 25.02
CA ILE A 256 15.92 16.13 24.85
C ILE A 256 15.54 16.39 23.38
N THR A 257 16.25 17.30 22.72
CA THR A 257 16.05 17.59 21.29
C THR A 257 16.37 16.39 20.42
N PHE A 258 17.40 15.62 20.75
CA PHE A 258 17.75 14.40 20.02
C PHE A 258 16.72 13.29 20.22
N VAL A 259 16.07 13.18 21.39
CA VAL A 259 14.92 12.27 21.58
C VAL A 259 13.77 12.64 20.65
N ASN A 260 13.48 13.93 20.48
CA ASN A 260 12.46 14.39 19.52
C ASN A 260 12.84 14.06 18.07
N LEU A 261 14.12 14.24 17.71
CA LEU A 261 14.64 13.84 16.39
C LEU A 261 14.52 12.32 16.18
N MET A 262 14.86 11.51 17.19
CA MET A 262 14.68 10.05 17.13
C MET A 262 13.22 9.67 16.87
N ASN A 263 12.27 10.38 17.50
CA ASN A 263 10.85 10.16 17.25
C ASN A 263 10.48 10.52 15.80
N SER A 264 10.78 11.73 15.34
CA SER A 264 10.42 12.18 13.98
C SER A 264 11.01 11.28 12.91
N SER A 265 12.28 10.90 13.06
CA SER A 265 12.98 9.98 12.17
C SER A 265 12.40 8.57 12.21
N THR A 266 11.99 8.09 13.39
CA THR A 266 11.29 6.81 13.51
C THR A 266 9.96 6.83 12.74
N GLN A 267 9.22 7.95 12.75
CA GLN A 267 7.98 8.07 11.96
C GLN A 267 8.25 8.02 10.44
N LEU A 268 9.41 8.49 9.97
CA LEU A 268 9.81 8.35 8.56
C LEU A 268 10.06 6.91 8.12
N LEU A 269 10.22 5.97 9.05
CA LEU A 269 10.28 4.54 8.73
C LEU A 269 8.89 3.93 8.52
N VAL A 270 7.90 4.37 9.31
CA VAL A 270 6.61 3.66 9.41
C VAL A 270 5.42 4.39 8.80
N ASN A 271 5.47 5.70 8.61
CA ASN A 271 4.34 6.44 8.05
C ASN A 271 3.92 5.86 6.68
N PRO A 272 2.61 5.83 6.36
CA PRO A 272 2.15 5.37 5.05
C PRO A 272 2.55 6.34 3.94
N ILE A 273 2.50 5.87 2.69
CA ILE A 273 2.49 6.74 1.50
C ILE A 273 1.02 6.95 1.12
N LEU A 274 0.51 8.17 1.28
CA LEU A 274 -0.90 8.54 1.08
C LEU A 274 -1.37 8.27 -0.36
N GLY A 275 -0.50 8.54 -1.33
CA GLY A 275 -0.75 8.24 -2.74
C GLY A 275 -1.09 6.76 -2.97
N LEU A 276 -0.48 5.85 -2.18
CA LEU A 276 -0.64 4.40 -2.25
C LEU A 276 -1.68 3.85 -1.27
N GLN A 277 -2.40 4.68 -0.53
CA GLN A 277 -3.50 4.18 0.32
C GLN A 277 -4.75 3.91 -0.50
N GLN A 278 -5.50 2.91 -0.05
CA GLN A 278 -6.88 2.68 -0.49
C GLN A 278 -7.70 3.96 -0.32
N LYS A 279 -8.56 4.22 -1.30
CA LYS A 279 -9.45 5.39 -1.30
C LYS A 279 -10.73 5.08 -0.54
N TYR A 280 -11.22 3.85 -0.62
CA TYR A 280 -12.36 3.39 0.17
C TYR A 280 -11.93 2.19 1.01
N THR A 281 -12.09 2.27 2.33
CA THR A 281 -11.75 1.22 3.29
C THR A 281 -13.02 0.51 3.76
N GLU A 282 -12.85 -0.55 4.52
CA GLU A 282 -13.97 -1.21 5.20
C GLU A 282 -14.59 -0.36 6.31
N GLU A 283 -13.81 0.49 6.96
CA GLU A 283 -14.33 1.43 7.95
C GLU A 283 -15.30 2.41 7.27
N ASP A 284 -14.94 2.95 6.11
CA ASP A 284 -15.85 3.78 5.32
C ASP A 284 -17.12 3.01 4.90
N PHE A 285 -16.99 1.72 4.59
CA PHE A 285 -18.15 0.89 4.28
C PHE A 285 -19.06 0.68 5.50
N ASN A 286 -18.48 0.42 6.67
CA ASN A 286 -19.23 0.24 7.91
C ASN A 286 -19.99 1.51 8.25
N ASP A 287 -19.32 2.67 8.20
CA ASP A 287 -19.92 3.98 8.39
C ASP A 287 -21.06 4.24 7.41
N PHE A 288 -20.93 3.79 6.16
CA PHE A 288 -21.97 3.93 5.14
C PHE A 288 -23.18 3.01 5.41
N ILE A 289 -22.94 1.75 5.80
CA ILE A 289 -24.00 0.81 6.15
C ILE A 289 -24.78 1.29 7.38
N GLU A 290 -24.10 1.77 8.42
CA GLU A 290 -24.74 2.26 9.64
C GLU A 290 -25.69 3.43 9.36
N LYS A 291 -25.41 4.23 8.33
CA LYS A 291 -26.27 5.33 7.90
C LYS A 291 -27.43 4.90 7.00
N THR A 292 -27.34 3.75 6.33
CA THR A 292 -28.30 3.33 5.30
C THR A 292 -29.18 2.15 5.71
N ASN A 293 -28.81 1.38 6.74
CA ASN A 293 -29.61 0.32 7.36
C ASN A 293 -30.13 -0.82 6.45
N THR A 294 -29.67 -0.96 5.21
CA THR A 294 -30.32 -1.86 4.22
C THR A 294 -29.38 -2.72 3.38
N LEU A 295 -28.09 -2.82 3.69
CA LEU A 295 -27.10 -3.47 2.82
C LEU A 295 -26.65 -4.84 3.30
N ASP A 296 -26.56 -5.79 2.35
CA ASP A 296 -26.02 -7.13 2.57
C ASP A 296 -24.52 -7.05 2.87
N ARG A 297 -24.17 -7.25 4.15
CA ARG A 297 -22.79 -7.25 4.63
C ARG A 297 -21.93 -8.33 3.96
N SER A 298 -22.53 -9.38 3.38
CA SER A 298 -21.81 -10.44 2.66
C SER A 298 -21.21 -9.97 1.33
N LEU A 299 -21.61 -8.80 0.82
CA LEU A 299 -21.04 -8.18 -0.39
C LEU A 299 -20.01 -7.09 -0.11
N LYS A 300 -19.59 -6.90 1.15
CA LYS A 300 -18.64 -5.83 1.55
C LYS A 300 -17.36 -5.79 0.72
N SER A 301 -16.70 -6.94 0.54
CA SER A 301 -15.45 -7.03 -0.24
C SER A 301 -15.63 -6.51 -1.68
N ILE A 302 -16.77 -6.80 -2.29
CA ILE A 302 -17.15 -6.27 -3.61
C ILE A 302 -17.36 -4.77 -3.55
N TYR A 303 -18.08 -4.26 -2.54
CA TYR A 303 -18.32 -2.83 -2.40
C TYR A 303 -17.01 -2.06 -2.23
N VAL A 304 -16.11 -2.52 -1.36
CA VAL A 304 -14.80 -1.91 -1.12
C VAL A 304 -13.94 -1.96 -2.38
N TYR A 305 -13.86 -3.13 -3.04
CA TYR A 305 -13.11 -3.27 -4.28
C TYR A 305 -13.64 -2.34 -5.39
N LEU A 306 -14.95 -2.36 -5.65
CA LEU A 306 -15.56 -1.54 -6.70
C LEU A 306 -15.53 -0.06 -6.36
N ALA A 307 -15.64 0.32 -5.09
CA ALA A 307 -15.50 1.71 -4.67
C ALA A 307 -14.09 2.24 -4.97
N ASN A 308 -13.04 1.45 -4.68
CA ASN A 308 -11.68 1.83 -5.08
C ASN A 308 -11.53 1.86 -6.61
N LEU A 309 -12.07 0.86 -7.32
CA LEU A 309 -12.01 0.78 -8.78
C LEU A 309 -12.73 1.96 -9.46
N LEU A 310 -13.84 2.44 -8.90
CA LEU A 310 -14.69 3.48 -9.48
C LEU A 310 -14.50 4.86 -8.82
N TYR A 311 -13.58 4.99 -7.86
CA TYR A 311 -13.27 6.27 -7.24
C TYR A 311 -12.93 7.33 -8.30
N LYS A 312 -13.59 8.49 -8.24
CA LYS A 312 -13.48 9.60 -9.21
C LYS A 312 -13.82 9.24 -10.68
N ILE A 313 -14.51 8.13 -10.91
CA ILE A 313 -15.03 7.76 -12.23
C ILE A 313 -16.50 8.19 -12.31
N LYS A 314 -16.81 9.06 -13.27
CA LYS A 314 -18.19 9.45 -13.56
C LYS A 314 -18.83 8.37 -14.42
N LEU A 315 -20.01 7.91 -14.01
CA LEU A 315 -20.77 6.87 -14.69
C LEU A 315 -22.20 7.38 -14.90
N ASP A 316 -22.75 7.17 -16.10
CA ASP A 316 -24.19 7.27 -16.30
C ASP A 316 -24.90 5.91 -16.20
N ASP A 317 -26.22 5.90 -16.34
CA ASP A 317 -27.02 4.69 -16.19
C ASP A 317 -26.70 3.60 -17.22
N THR A 318 -26.18 3.97 -18.39
CA THR A 318 -25.75 2.99 -19.39
C THR A 318 -24.43 2.37 -18.97
N ASP A 319 -23.49 3.19 -18.51
CA ASP A 319 -22.20 2.75 -18.00
C ASP A 319 -22.37 1.77 -16.83
N LYS A 320 -23.25 2.11 -15.88
CA LYS A 320 -23.57 1.26 -14.73
C LYS A 320 -24.12 -0.10 -15.15
N LYS A 321 -25.06 -0.12 -16.11
CA LYS A 321 -25.61 -1.36 -16.70
C LYS A 321 -24.53 -2.19 -17.41
N LEU A 322 -23.59 -1.55 -18.10
CA LEU A 322 -22.49 -2.24 -18.79
C LEU A 322 -21.49 -2.85 -17.81
N LEU A 323 -21.08 -2.11 -16.77
CA LEU A 323 -20.20 -2.59 -15.72
C LEU A 323 -20.84 -3.77 -14.99
N TYR A 324 -22.10 -3.64 -14.57
CA TYR A 324 -22.87 -4.72 -13.96
C TYR A 324 -22.85 -5.99 -14.83
N LYS A 325 -23.22 -5.89 -16.11
CA LYS A 325 -23.23 -7.03 -17.03
C LYS A 325 -21.84 -7.66 -17.19
N SER A 326 -20.80 -6.84 -17.20
CA SER A 326 -19.42 -7.29 -17.38
C SER A 326 -18.93 -8.07 -16.17
N PHE A 327 -19.05 -7.51 -14.96
CA PHE A 327 -18.66 -8.19 -13.71
C PHE A 327 -19.52 -9.43 -13.44
N ARG A 328 -20.84 -9.37 -13.65
CA ARG A 328 -21.75 -10.52 -13.47
C ARG A 328 -21.45 -11.70 -14.39
N LYS A 329 -20.83 -11.47 -15.56
CA LYS A 329 -20.43 -12.54 -16.49
C LYS A 329 -19.02 -13.06 -16.22
N ASN A 330 -18.21 -12.31 -15.47
CA ASN A 330 -16.84 -12.67 -15.18
C ASN A 330 -16.78 -13.69 -14.02
N LYS A 331 -16.73 -14.97 -14.38
CA LYS A 331 -16.63 -16.07 -13.39
C LYS A 331 -15.38 -15.96 -12.52
N GLY A 332 -14.26 -15.50 -13.09
CA GLY A 332 -13.01 -15.30 -12.36
C GLY A 332 -13.23 -14.30 -11.23
N PHE A 333 -13.68 -13.09 -11.56
CA PHE A 333 -14.02 -12.05 -10.59
C PHE A 333 -15.03 -12.52 -9.53
N LEU A 334 -16.12 -13.16 -9.93
CA LEU A 334 -17.14 -13.63 -9.00
C LEU A 334 -16.58 -14.68 -8.02
N ASN A 335 -15.76 -15.62 -8.51
CA ASN A 335 -15.10 -16.61 -7.67
C ASN A 335 -14.09 -15.95 -6.72
N THR A 336 -13.28 -15.00 -7.22
CA THR A 336 -12.33 -14.21 -6.42
C THR A 336 -13.02 -13.52 -5.26
N MET A 337 -14.19 -12.95 -5.53
CA MET A 337 -14.96 -12.17 -4.57
C MET A 337 -15.87 -13.04 -3.70
N GLY A 338 -15.89 -14.37 -3.88
CA GLY A 338 -16.77 -15.28 -3.15
C GLY A 338 -18.26 -14.99 -3.37
N CYS A 339 -18.63 -14.44 -4.52
CA CYS A 339 -19.98 -13.95 -4.80
C CYS A 339 -20.66 -14.76 -5.89
N SER A 340 -21.91 -15.18 -5.64
CA SER A 340 -22.70 -15.84 -6.66
C SER A 340 -23.20 -14.84 -7.70
N LYS A 341 -23.40 -15.33 -8.92
CA LYS A 341 -23.97 -14.53 -10.01
C LYS A 341 -25.31 -13.91 -9.59
N GLN A 342 -26.13 -14.62 -8.81
CA GLN A 342 -27.43 -14.16 -8.34
C GLN A 342 -27.31 -12.95 -7.41
N LYS A 343 -26.37 -13.01 -6.45
CA LYS A 343 -26.14 -11.94 -5.46
C LYS A 343 -25.55 -10.66 -6.07
N PHE A 344 -24.80 -10.76 -7.16
CA PHE A 344 -24.28 -9.57 -7.86
C PHE A 344 -25.32 -8.96 -8.78
N ASP A 345 -26.28 -8.20 -8.25
CA ASP A 345 -27.31 -7.51 -9.04
C ASP A 345 -26.91 -6.08 -9.48
N LEU A 346 -27.79 -5.38 -10.18
CA LEU A 346 -27.52 -4.02 -10.69
C LEU A 346 -27.37 -3.00 -9.55
N SER A 347 -28.07 -3.19 -8.43
CA SER A 347 -28.04 -2.28 -7.28
C SER A 347 -26.67 -2.19 -6.64
N VAL A 348 -25.80 -3.19 -6.87
CA VAL A 348 -24.40 -3.17 -6.41
C VAL A 348 -23.67 -1.93 -6.93
N ILE A 349 -23.79 -1.61 -8.22
CA ILE A 349 -23.07 -0.47 -8.81
C ILE A 349 -23.65 0.86 -8.29
N ASP A 350 -24.97 0.97 -8.18
CA ASP A 350 -25.64 2.16 -7.63
C ASP A 350 -25.29 2.39 -6.15
N THR A 351 -25.15 1.31 -5.38
CA THR A 351 -24.71 1.35 -3.99
C THR A 351 -23.26 1.82 -3.89
N VAL A 352 -22.36 1.32 -4.75
CA VAL A 352 -20.96 1.78 -4.79
C VAL A 352 -20.88 3.27 -5.08
N GLU A 353 -21.67 3.75 -6.04
CA GLU A 353 -21.75 5.17 -6.36
C GLU A 353 -22.24 5.99 -5.15
N SER A 354 -23.27 5.50 -4.46
CA SER A 354 -23.84 6.14 -3.25
C SER A 354 -22.85 6.15 -2.09
N ALA A 355 -22.10 5.07 -1.89
CA ALA A 355 -21.05 4.93 -0.88
C ALA A 355 -19.93 5.95 -1.13
N LEU A 356 -19.45 6.05 -2.37
CA LEU A 356 -18.45 7.03 -2.78
C LEU A 356 -18.95 8.46 -2.59
N LYS A 357 -20.18 8.78 -3.00
CA LYS A 357 -20.79 10.10 -2.78
C LYS A 357 -20.92 10.45 -1.29
N THR A 358 -21.29 9.48 -0.47
CA THR A 358 -21.44 9.68 0.98
C THR A 358 -20.11 9.98 1.65
N LYS A 359 -19.05 9.21 1.31
CA LYS A 359 -17.71 9.44 1.83
C LYS A 359 -17.13 10.78 1.37
N TYR A 360 -17.24 11.07 0.08
CA TYR A 360 -16.51 12.18 -0.54
C TYR A 360 -17.32 13.45 -0.74
N LYS A 361 -18.56 13.52 -0.21
CA LYS A 361 -19.49 14.66 -0.26
C LYS A 361 -19.10 15.66 -1.36
N SER A 362 -19.44 15.32 -2.61
CA SER A 362 -19.27 16.28 -3.72
C SER A 362 -20.19 17.47 -3.55
#